data_AF-A0A7M3X8I6-F1
#
_entry.id   AF-A0A7M3X8I6-F1
#
_cell.length_a   1.000
_cell.length_b   1.000
_cell.length_c   1.000
_cell.angle_alpha   90.00
_cell.angle_beta   90.00
_cell.angle_gamma   90.00
#
_symmetry.space_group_name_H-M   'P 1'
#
loop_
_entity.id
_entity.type
_entity.pdbx_description
1 polymer ?
#
loop_
_entity_poly.entity_id
_entity_poly.type
_entity_poly.pdbx_seq_one_letter_code
_entity_poly.pdbx_strand_id
1 'polypeptide(L)'
;QYAFFDMNMVDSGLINVFDMDVLYSWLGLEKASFDLDDVHALIKSIVDIVNTIGVTRLVIDSVTTLCYKIKSEQLIRDFLFTLGKKLATLGCTTILISEITSATENAHWSSFGVEEAIADGIIVMGDSERMGHLLRFLQVVKMRGTSHSRAKHAIELTPLGVMLIPMLKWGASSDNSSRWGA
;
A
#
# COMPACT_ATOMS: atom_id res chain seq x y z
N GLN A 1 20.19 9.53 10.91
CA GLN A 1 19.64 9.40 9.55
C GLN A 1 19.91 7.98 9.07
N TYR A 2 18.93 7.30 8.49
CA TYR A 2 19.15 5.97 7.92
C TYR A 2 19.89 6.08 6.60
N ALA A 3 20.81 5.17 6.32
CA ALA A 3 21.64 5.22 5.12
C ALA A 3 20.84 5.02 3.81
N PHE A 4 19.65 4.43 3.89
CA PHE A 4 18.74 4.26 2.75
C PHE A 4 17.86 5.48 2.45
N PHE A 5 17.86 6.49 3.31
CA PHE A 5 16.99 7.65 3.18
C PHE A 5 17.78 8.92 2.89
N ASP A 6 17.65 9.42 1.67
CA ASP A 6 18.27 10.66 1.21
C ASP A 6 17.32 11.85 1.43
N MET A 7 17.67 12.71 2.39
CA MET A 7 16.91 13.93 2.70
C MET A 7 16.86 14.89 1.50
N ASN A 8 17.86 14.88 0.61
CA ASN A 8 17.85 15.75 -0.56
C ASN A 8 16.67 15.48 -1.48
N MET A 9 16.11 14.26 -1.45
CA MET A 9 14.91 13.94 -2.22
C MET A 9 13.67 14.69 -1.69
N VAL A 10 13.62 14.98 -0.40
CA VAL A 10 12.57 15.83 0.18
C VAL A 10 12.83 17.29 -0.16
N ASP A 11 14.06 17.76 0.05
CA ASP A 11 14.43 19.15 -0.18
C ASP A 11 14.29 19.58 -1.64
N SER A 12 14.53 18.65 -2.58
CA SER A 12 14.33 18.86 -4.02
C SER A 12 12.89 18.65 -4.49
N GLY A 13 11.97 18.27 -3.60
CA GLY A 13 10.56 18.02 -3.92
C GLY A 13 10.29 16.73 -4.69
N LEU A 14 11.26 15.81 -4.78
CA LEU A 14 11.07 14.48 -5.39
C LEU A 14 10.23 13.55 -4.50
N ILE A 15 10.34 13.71 -3.18
CA ILE A 15 9.46 13.09 -2.19
C ILE A 15 8.68 14.20 -1.51
N ASN A 16 7.36 14.15 -1.67
CA ASN A 16 6.44 15.05 -0.98
C ASN A 16 5.69 14.25 0.07
N VAL A 17 5.77 14.69 1.33
CA VAL A 17 5.06 14.07 2.45
C VAL A 17 3.91 14.99 2.84
N PHE A 18 2.70 14.44 2.81
CA PHE A 18 1.49 15.16 3.20
C PHE A 18 0.96 14.55 4.49
N ASP A 19 0.66 15.42 5.44
CA ASP A 19 -0.07 15.02 6.65
C ASP A 19 -1.57 14.98 6.33
N MET A 20 -2.18 13.83 6.56
CA MET A 20 -3.61 13.63 6.32
C MET A 20 -4.48 14.49 7.25
N ASP A 21 -4.02 14.79 8.48
CA ASP A 21 -4.77 15.64 9.40
C ASP A 21 -4.81 17.09 8.92
N VAL A 22 -3.73 17.57 8.32
CA VAL A 22 -3.69 18.89 7.66
C VAL A 22 -4.66 18.91 6.47
N LEU A 23 -4.69 17.84 5.68
CA LEU A 23 -5.61 17.73 4.55
C LEU A 23 -7.08 17.71 5.00
N TYR A 24 -7.41 17.01 6.09
CA TYR A 24 -8.76 17.06 6.66
C TYR A 24 -9.13 18.47 7.12
N SER A 25 -8.21 19.16 7.79
CA SER A 25 -8.43 20.55 8.24
C SER A 25 -8.71 21.49 7.07
N TRP A 26 -7.94 21.39 5.97
CA TRP A 26 -8.17 22.21 4.77
C TRP A 26 -9.52 21.96 4.10
N LEU A 27 -10.04 20.74 4.24
CA LEU A 27 -11.35 20.36 3.71
C LEU A 27 -12.50 20.62 4.69
N GLY A 28 -12.21 21.10 5.91
CA GLY A 28 -13.22 21.26 6.96
C GLY A 28 -13.79 19.93 7.46
N LEU A 29 -13.05 18.83 7.29
CA LEU A 29 -13.43 17.49 7.69
C LEU A 29 -13.10 17.21 9.16
N GLU A 30 -13.66 18.02 10.06
CA GLU A 30 -13.45 17.90 11.52
C GLU A 30 -14.38 16.85 12.16
N LYS A 31 -15.31 16.27 11.38
CA LYS A 31 -16.30 15.31 11.87
C LYS A 31 -15.66 13.97 12.25
N ALA A 32 -16.24 13.31 13.26
CA ALA A 32 -15.84 11.98 13.68
C ALA A 32 -16.15 10.88 12.65
N SER A 33 -17.08 11.13 11.72
CA SER A 33 -17.43 10.20 10.64
C SER A 33 -17.68 10.94 9.34
N PHE A 34 -17.30 10.32 8.23
CA PHE A 34 -17.47 10.86 6.88
C PHE A 34 -18.74 10.33 6.23
N ASP A 35 -19.48 11.26 5.63
CA ASP A 35 -20.59 10.97 4.72
C ASP A 35 -20.09 10.83 3.28
N LEU A 36 -21.03 10.67 2.34
CA LEU A 36 -20.72 10.44 0.93
C LEU A 36 -20.03 11.66 0.28
N ASP A 37 -20.44 12.87 0.66
CA ASP A 37 -19.89 14.11 0.13
C ASP A 37 -18.47 14.35 0.68
N ASP A 38 -18.26 14.08 1.96
CA ASP A 38 -16.94 14.12 2.61
C ASP A 38 -15.94 13.18 1.90
N VAL A 39 -16.37 11.95 1.62
CA VAL A 39 -15.58 10.94 0.89
C VAL A 39 -15.24 11.41 -0.53
N HIS A 40 -16.21 11.99 -1.24
CA HIS A 40 -15.97 12.53 -2.58
C HIS A 40 -15.01 13.72 -2.59
N ALA A 41 -15.13 14.63 -1.63
CA ALA A 41 -14.24 15.77 -1.47
C ALA A 41 -12.80 15.31 -1.20
N LEU A 42 -12.64 14.29 -0.36
CA LEU A 42 -11.33 13.68 -0.08
C LEU A 42 -10.70 13.06 -1.33
N ILE A 43 -11.43 12.22 -2.07
CA ILE A 43 -10.93 11.63 -3.32
C ILE A 43 -10.51 12.72 -4.29
N LYS A 44 -11.35 13.75 -4.46
CA LYS A 44 -11.06 14.86 -5.37
C LYS A 44 -9.75 15.55 -4.97
N SER A 45 -9.57 15.83 -3.69
CA SER A 45 -8.37 16.50 -3.19
C SER A 45 -7.11 15.69 -3.41
N ILE A 46 -7.13 14.38 -3.13
CA ILE A 46 -5.98 13.48 -3.38
C ILE A 46 -5.65 13.47 -4.88
N VAL A 47 -6.66 13.34 -5.74
CA VAL A 47 -6.49 13.31 -7.20
C VAL A 47 -5.95 14.64 -7.73
N ASP A 48 -6.45 15.76 -7.22
CA ASP A 48 -6.01 17.11 -7.60
C ASP A 48 -4.55 17.34 -7.20
N ILE A 49 -4.14 16.90 -5.99
CA ILE A 49 -2.74 16.95 -5.54
C ILE A 49 -1.84 16.11 -6.47
N VAL A 50 -2.21 14.85 -6.73
CA VAL A 50 -1.45 13.94 -7.60
C VAL A 50 -1.30 14.53 -9.00
N ASN A 51 -2.36 15.08 -9.56
CA ASN A 51 -2.35 15.67 -10.90
C ASN A 51 -1.57 16.99 -10.96
N THR A 52 -1.69 17.85 -9.96
CA THR A 52 -1.02 19.17 -9.92
C THR A 52 0.50 19.02 -9.77
N ILE A 53 0.94 18.07 -8.95
CA ILE A 53 2.36 17.82 -8.71
C ILE A 53 2.96 16.91 -9.79
N GLY A 54 2.12 16.13 -10.50
CA GLY A 54 2.58 15.15 -11.49
C GLY A 54 3.17 13.89 -10.86
N VAL A 55 2.56 13.41 -9.77
CA VAL A 55 3.05 12.27 -8.99
C VAL A 55 2.89 10.97 -9.77
N THR A 56 3.99 10.25 -10.00
CA THR A 56 3.97 8.93 -10.66
C THR A 56 3.83 7.76 -9.68
N ARG A 57 4.12 8.00 -8.39
CA ARG A 57 4.04 7.01 -7.30
C ARG A 57 3.44 7.62 -6.04
N LEU A 58 2.33 7.05 -5.57
CA LEU A 58 1.63 7.48 -4.35
C LEU A 58 1.66 6.37 -3.30
N VAL A 59 1.95 6.74 -2.05
CA VAL A 59 1.76 5.86 -0.88
C VAL A 59 0.73 6.52 0.03
N ILE A 60 -0.29 5.77 0.43
CA ILE A 60 -1.29 6.21 1.43
C ILE A 60 -1.07 5.38 2.68
N ASP A 61 -0.57 6.02 3.74
CA ASP A 61 -0.30 5.42 5.04
C ASP A 61 -1.15 6.09 6.15
N SER A 62 -2.20 5.46 6.69
CA SER A 62 -2.79 4.19 6.29
C SER A 62 -4.19 4.39 5.74
N VAL A 63 -4.59 3.54 4.79
CA VAL A 63 -5.96 3.53 4.28
C VAL A 63 -6.96 3.02 5.34
N THR A 64 -6.49 2.26 6.33
CA THR A 64 -7.32 1.76 7.42
C THR A 64 -7.90 2.89 8.26
N THR A 65 -7.08 3.89 8.61
CA THR A 65 -7.54 5.07 9.39
C THR A 65 -8.63 5.86 8.65
N LEU A 66 -8.51 5.97 7.33
CA LEU A 66 -9.52 6.56 6.45
C LEU A 66 -10.82 5.76 6.48
N CYS A 67 -10.71 4.45 6.30
CA CYS A 67 -11.87 3.55 6.31
C CYS A 67 -12.60 3.54 7.67
N TYR A 68 -11.90 3.68 8.80
CA TYR A 68 -12.54 3.77 10.12
C TYR A 68 -13.48 4.98 10.29
N LYS A 69 -13.26 6.07 9.55
CA LYS A 69 -14.17 7.23 9.56
C LYS A 69 -15.43 7.00 8.73
N ILE A 70 -15.45 5.99 7.86
CA ILE A 70 -16.57 5.68 6.97
C ILE A 70 -17.44 4.58 7.60
N LYS A 71 -18.72 4.88 7.83
CA LYS A 71 -19.62 4.00 8.61
C LYS A 71 -20.15 2.77 7.88
N SER A 72 -19.93 2.65 6.57
CA SER A 72 -20.50 1.59 5.74
C SER A 72 -19.44 0.91 4.89
N GLU A 73 -19.40 -0.42 4.92
CA GLU A 73 -18.52 -1.23 4.06
C GLU A 73 -18.75 -0.96 2.57
N GLN A 74 -20.00 -0.70 2.17
CA GLN A 74 -20.31 -0.35 0.78
C GLN A 74 -19.68 0.99 0.39
N LEU A 75 -19.72 1.99 1.28
CA LEU A 75 -19.05 3.27 1.05
C LEU A 75 -17.54 3.13 1.04
N ILE A 76 -16.95 2.29 1.90
CA ILE A 76 -15.52 1.96 1.87
C ILE A 76 -15.14 1.33 0.53
N ARG A 77 -15.96 0.39 0.05
CA ARG A 77 -15.77 -0.25 -1.26
C ARG A 77 -15.77 0.75 -2.39
N ASP A 78 -16.79 1.60 -2.42
CA ASP A 78 -16.97 2.61 -3.47
C ASP A 78 -15.87 3.66 -3.42
N PHE A 79 -15.42 4.06 -2.21
CA PHE A 79 -14.28 4.93 -1.99
C PHE A 79 -13.00 4.35 -2.59
N LEU A 80 -12.60 3.15 -2.17
CA LEU A 80 -11.36 2.51 -2.60
C LEU A 80 -11.35 2.23 -4.11
N PHE A 81 -12.50 1.76 -4.64
CA PHE A 81 -12.63 1.50 -6.07
C PHE A 81 -12.52 2.78 -6.90
N THR A 82 -13.22 3.85 -6.48
CA THR A 82 -13.20 5.13 -7.19
C THR A 82 -11.82 5.77 -7.12
N LEU A 83 -11.19 5.76 -5.94
CA LEU A 83 -9.85 6.29 -5.74
C LEU A 83 -8.83 5.55 -6.62
N GLY A 84 -8.80 4.21 -6.53
CA GLY A 84 -7.89 3.38 -7.32
C GLY A 84 -8.07 3.60 -8.82
N LYS A 85 -9.32 3.64 -9.31
CA LYS A 85 -9.62 3.88 -10.73
C LYS A 85 -9.14 5.26 -11.20
N LYS A 86 -9.37 6.32 -10.41
CA LYS A 86 -8.93 7.68 -10.77
C LYS A 86 -7.41 7.78 -10.80
N LEU A 87 -6.72 7.25 -9.79
CA LEU A 87 -5.25 7.25 -9.74
C LEU A 87 -4.63 6.42 -10.87
N ALA A 88 -5.21 5.25 -11.19
CA ALA A 88 -4.78 4.44 -12.31
C ALA A 88 -4.97 5.16 -13.66
N THR A 89 -6.06 5.94 -13.82
CA THR A 89 -6.31 6.75 -15.03
C THR A 89 -5.26 7.84 -15.20
N LEU A 90 -4.73 8.37 -14.10
CA LEU A 90 -3.61 9.32 -14.10
C LEU A 90 -2.24 8.67 -14.30
N GLY A 91 -2.16 7.33 -14.45
CA GLY A 91 -0.89 6.62 -14.57
C GLY A 91 -0.09 6.57 -13.27
N CYS A 92 -0.72 6.83 -12.12
CA CYS A 92 -0.06 6.83 -10.82
C CYS A 92 -0.05 5.42 -10.21
N THR A 93 1.15 4.87 -9.97
CA THR A 93 1.27 3.59 -9.25
C THR A 93 1.05 3.85 -7.76
N THR A 94 -0.01 3.26 -7.20
CA THR A 94 -0.43 3.54 -5.82
C THR A 94 -0.21 2.34 -4.91
N ILE A 95 0.40 2.57 -3.75
CA ILE A 95 0.50 1.61 -2.65
C ILE A 95 -0.42 2.09 -1.53
N LEU A 96 -1.34 1.23 -1.11
CA LEU A 96 -2.22 1.47 0.03
C LEU A 96 -1.73 0.63 1.20
N ILE A 97 -1.41 1.25 2.31
CA ILE A 97 -1.02 0.55 3.54
C ILE A 97 -2.30 0.29 4.33
N SER A 98 -2.62 -0.99 4.54
CA SER A 98 -3.74 -1.42 5.36
C SER A 98 -3.25 -2.33 6.48
N GLU A 99 -3.80 -2.14 7.67
CA GLU A 99 -3.59 -3.01 8.83
C GLU A 99 -4.42 -4.28 8.68
N ILE A 100 -3.85 -5.39 9.14
CA ILE A 100 -4.56 -6.67 9.25
C ILE A 100 -5.03 -6.78 10.70
N THR A 101 -6.31 -6.50 10.93
CA THR A 101 -6.91 -6.70 12.25
C THR A 101 -7.61 -8.05 12.30
N SER A 102 -7.51 -8.76 13.42
CA SER A 102 -8.26 -10.01 13.67
C SER A 102 -9.75 -9.76 13.94
N ALA A 103 -10.26 -8.58 13.58
CA ALA A 103 -11.55 -8.08 14.03
C ALA A 103 -12.74 -8.73 13.33
N THR A 104 -12.55 -9.32 12.13
CA THR A 104 -13.63 -9.94 11.37
C THR A 104 -13.22 -11.31 10.84
N GLU A 105 -14.12 -12.29 10.94
CA GLU A 105 -13.87 -13.68 10.51
C GLU A 105 -13.61 -13.81 8.99
N ASN A 106 -13.98 -12.79 8.21
CA ASN A 106 -13.84 -12.74 6.75
C ASN A 106 -12.64 -11.90 6.27
N ALA A 107 -11.93 -11.22 7.17
CA ALA A 107 -10.73 -10.45 6.87
C ALA A 107 -9.51 -11.37 6.82
N HIS A 108 -9.02 -11.69 5.62
CA HIS A 108 -7.83 -12.53 5.48
C HIS A 108 -6.54 -11.70 5.41
N TRP A 109 -6.57 -10.56 4.72
CA TRP A 109 -5.40 -9.74 4.40
C TRP A 109 -5.62 -8.23 4.59
N SER A 110 -6.75 -7.82 5.14
CA SER A 110 -7.13 -6.41 5.35
C SER A 110 -8.18 -6.29 6.45
N SER A 111 -8.35 -5.11 7.05
CA SER A 111 -9.24 -4.94 8.21
C SER A 111 -10.73 -5.07 7.90
N PHE A 112 -11.17 -4.69 6.68
CA PHE A 112 -12.59 -4.71 6.31
C PHE A 112 -12.92 -5.82 5.29
N GLY A 113 -11.93 -6.55 4.76
CA GLY A 113 -12.12 -7.62 3.77
C GLY A 113 -12.57 -7.13 2.38
N VAL A 114 -12.72 -5.82 2.20
CA VAL A 114 -13.17 -5.19 0.95
C VAL A 114 -11.98 -4.79 0.08
N GLU A 115 -10.87 -4.43 0.72
CA GLU A 115 -9.63 -3.95 0.11
C GLU A 115 -9.05 -5.00 -0.86
N GLU A 116 -9.10 -6.27 -0.48
CA GLU A 116 -8.55 -7.41 -1.22
C GLU A 116 -9.23 -7.65 -2.57
N ALA A 117 -10.55 -7.39 -2.63
CA ALA A 117 -11.34 -7.58 -3.83
C ALA A 117 -10.99 -6.52 -4.89
N ILE A 118 -10.75 -5.29 -4.43
CA ILE A 118 -10.51 -4.11 -5.26
C ILE A 118 -9.06 -4.07 -5.74
N ALA A 119 -8.09 -4.35 -4.85
CA ALA A 119 -6.68 -4.21 -5.17
C ALA A 119 -6.22 -5.16 -6.29
N ASP A 120 -5.39 -4.66 -7.21
CA ASP A 120 -4.80 -5.48 -8.26
C ASP A 120 -3.63 -6.33 -7.76
N GLY A 121 -2.93 -5.84 -6.73
CA GLY A 121 -1.86 -6.55 -6.04
C GLY A 121 -2.11 -6.57 -4.53
N ILE A 122 -1.71 -7.66 -3.87
CA ILE A 122 -1.76 -7.82 -2.42
C ILE A 122 -0.39 -8.35 -1.96
N ILE A 123 0.29 -7.53 -1.17
CA ILE A 123 1.54 -7.87 -0.49
C ILE A 123 1.24 -7.90 1.01
N VAL A 124 1.49 -9.04 1.63
CA VAL A 124 1.27 -9.26 3.05
C VAL A 124 2.60 -9.28 3.75
N MET A 125 2.71 -8.47 4.80
CA MET A 125 3.81 -8.51 5.75
C MET A 125 3.30 -9.00 7.08
N GLY A 126 4.08 -9.82 7.77
CA GLY A 126 3.68 -10.35 9.06
C GLY A 126 4.79 -11.13 9.73
N ASP A 127 4.46 -11.71 10.87
CA ASP A 127 5.38 -12.48 11.67
C ASP A 127 5.00 -13.97 11.66
N SER A 128 6.02 -14.83 11.64
CA SER A 128 5.88 -16.28 11.77
C SER A 128 6.75 -16.76 12.91
N GLU A 129 6.15 -17.43 13.88
CA GLU A 129 6.91 -18.08 14.95
C GLU A 129 7.52 -19.39 14.42
N ARG A 130 8.81 -19.60 14.67
CA ARG A 130 9.52 -20.84 14.37
C ARG A 130 10.55 -21.11 15.47
N MET A 131 10.38 -22.23 16.18
CA MET A 131 11.29 -22.65 17.25
C MET A 131 11.51 -21.55 18.32
N GLY A 132 10.45 -20.83 18.69
CA GLY A 132 10.53 -19.71 19.65
C GLY A 132 11.12 -18.41 19.11
N HIS A 133 11.48 -18.36 17.82
CA HIS A 133 11.91 -17.14 17.15
C HIS A 133 10.77 -16.55 16.30
N LEU A 134 10.56 -15.25 16.42
CA LEU A 134 9.63 -14.51 15.57
C LEU A 134 10.36 -14.03 14.31
N LEU A 135 9.95 -14.54 13.15
CA LEU A 135 10.54 -14.21 11.86
C LEU A 135 9.57 -13.34 11.06
N ARG A 136 10.02 -12.16 10.65
CA ARG A 136 9.26 -11.32 9.72
C ARG A 136 9.29 -11.92 8.33
N PHE A 137 8.15 -11.88 7.64
CA PHE A 137 8.05 -12.30 6.25
C PHE A 137 7.31 -11.28 5.39
N LEU A 138 7.59 -11.33 4.10
CA LEU A 138 6.84 -10.68 3.03
C LEU A 138 6.35 -11.75 2.06
N GLN A 139 5.07 -11.69 1.71
CA GLN A 139 4.46 -12.60 0.74
C GLN A 139 3.62 -11.83 -0.25
N VAL A 140 3.81 -12.13 -1.54
CA VAL A 140 2.91 -11.67 -2.59
C VAL A 140 1.76 -12.68 -2.71
N VAL A 141 0.56 -12.29 -2.28
CA VAL A 141 -0.63 -13.15 -2.30
C VAL A 141 -1.30 -13.11 -3.68
N LYS A 142 -1.33 -11.92 -4.29
CA LYS A 142 -2.00 -11.66 -5.55
C LYS A 142 -1.21 -10.59 -6.31
N MET A 143 -1.00 -10.78 -7.60
CA MET A 143 -0.65 -9.72 -8.56
C MET A 143 -1.36 -10.01 -9.88
N ARG A 144 -2.38 -9.23 -10.21
CA ARG A 144 -3.10 -9.38 -11.49
C ARG A 144 -2.18 -9.02 -12.66
N GLY A 145 -2.29 -9.77 -13.75
CA GLY A 145 -1.57 -9.50 -15.00
C GLY A 145 -0.11 -9.93 -15.02
N THR A 146 0.42 -10.55 -13.95
CA THR A 146 1.81 -11.03 -13.93
C THR A 146 1.98 -12.29 -13.08
N SER A 147 3.01 -13.07 -13.39
CA SER A 147 3.41 -14.19 -12.54
C SER A 147 4.21 -13.67 -11.34
N HIS A 148 4.03 -14.28 -10.17
CA HIS A 148 4.78 -13.93 -8.97
C HIS A 148 5.14 -15.16 -8.14
N SER A 149 6.16 -15.03 -7.30
CA SER A 149 6.47 -16.04 -6.29
C SER A 149 5.33 -16.10 -5.26
N ARG A 150 4.89 -17.31 -4.91
CA ARG A 150 3.91 -17.55 -3.83
C ARG A 150 4.56 -17.84 -2.48
N ALA A 151 5.89 -17.87 -2.42
CA ALA A 151 6.63 -18.16 -1.20
C ALA A 151 6.56 -17.00 -0.20
N LYS A 152 6.58 -17.32 1.09
CA LYS A 152 6.89 -16.37 2.15
C LYS A 152 8.40 -16.15 2.17
N HIS A 153 8.84 -14.93 1.89
CA HIS A 153 10.24 -14.55 1.96
C HIS A 153 10.52 -13.96 3.32
N ALA A 154 11.51 -14.49 4.04
CA ALA A 154 11.92 -13.89 5.30
C ALA A 154 12.57 -12.53 5.02
N ILE A 155 12.26 -11.54 5.85
CA ILE A 155 12.80 -10.19 5.74
C ILE A 155 13.48 -9.77 7.03
N GLU A 156 14.48 -8.91 6.90
CA GLU A 156 15.17 -8.29 8.01
C GLU A 156 15.17 -6.76 7.84
N LEU A 157 14.90 -6.04 8.93
CA LEU A 157 14.98 -4.59 8.94
C LEU A 157 16.40 -4.22 9.37
N THR A 158 17.14 -3.59 8.46
CA THR A 158 18.54 -3.21 8.66
C THR A 158 18.69 -1.69 8.61
N PRO A 159 19.82 -1.12 9.05
CA PRO A 159 20.12 0.29 8.82
C PRO A 159 20.16 0.72 7.34
N LEU A 160 20.22 -0.24 6.41
CA LEU A 160 20.16 -0.07 4.96
C LEU A 160 18.75 -0.29 4.38
N GLY A 161 17.74 -0.51 5.22
CA GLY A 161 16.35 -0.70 4.82
C GLY A 161 15.89 -2.16 4.94
N VAL A 162 14.87 -2.51 4.16
CA VAL A 162 14.28 -3.85 4.14
C VAL A 162 15.15 -4.78 3.30
N MET A 163 15.70 -5.82 3.92
CA MET A 163 16.47 -6.86 3.25
C MET A 163 15.63 -8.14 3.10
N LEU A 164 15.49 -8.65 1.88
CA LEU A 164 14.92 -9.97 1.64
C LEU A 164 16.00 -11.05 1.76
N ILE A 165 15.74 -12.08 2.55
CA ILE A 165 16.65 -13.22 2.70
C ILE A 165 16.44 -14.17 1.52
N PRO A 166 17.48 -14.46 0.71
CA PRO A 166 17.34 -15.32 -0.45
C PRO A 166 16.99 -16.75 -0.04
N MET A 167 15.97 -17.32 -0.69
CA MET A 167 15.65 -18.74 -0.53
C MET A 167 16.65 -19.59 -1.32
N LEU A 168 17.33 -20.53 -0.65
CA LEU A 168 18.06 -21.58 -1.35
C LEU A 168 17.05 -22.43 -2.16
N LYS A 169 17.08 -22.30 -3.48
CA LYS A 169 16.43 -23.24 -4.39
C LYS A 169 17.44 -24.33 -4.74
N TRP A 170 17.27 -25.52 -4.19
CA TRP A 170 18.05 -26.68 -4.63
C TRP A 170 17.72 -26.99 -6.09
N GLY A 171 18.73 -26.98 -6.97
CA GLY A 171 18.56 -27.33 -8.39
C GLY A 171 17.98 -26.22 -9.29
N ALA A 172 17.99 -24.95 -8.88
CA ALA A 172 17.69 -23.86 -9.80
C ALA A 172 18.85 -23.67 -10.79
N SER A 173 18.75 -24.29 -11.97
CA SER A 173 19.50 -23.84 -13.14
C SER A 173 19.22 -22.35 -13.32
N SER A 174 20.25 -21.53 -13.47
CA SER A 174 20.13 -20.11 -13.80
C SER A 174 19.22 -19.99 -15.03
N ASP A 175 18.00 -19.51 -14.83
CA ASP A 175 17.12 -19.18 -15.94
C ASP A 175 17.72 -17.93 -16.59
N ASN A 176 18.55 -18.16 -17.60
CA ASN A 176 19.28 -17.13 -18.32
C ASN A 176 18.37 -16.45 -19.36
N SER A 177 17.10 -16.24 -19.03
CA SER A 177 16.14 -15.50 -19.85
C SER A 177 16.22 -14.00 -19.56
N SER A 178 17.45 -13.46 -19.60
CA SER A 178 17.68 -12.06 -19.96
C SER A 178 17.86 -11.98 -21.48
N ARG A 179 16.72 -11.99 -22.19
CA ARG A 179 16.62 -11.41 -23.54
C ARG A 179 15.54 -10.35 -23.51
N TRP A 180 15.87 -9.21 -22.89
CA TRP A 180 15.30 -7.94 -23.30
C TRP A 180 15.97 -7.56 -24.62
N GLY A 181 15.19 -7.52 -25.70
CA GLY A 181 15.68 -7.23 -27.04
C GLY A 181 14.61 -7.36 -28.10
N ALA A 182 13.71 -6.39 -28.15
CA ALA A 182 13.15 -5.74 -29.35
C ALA A 182 12.27 -4.57 -28.89
#